data_AF-A0A0F9LNT4-F1
#
_entry.id   AF-A0A0F9LNT4-F1
#
_cell.length_a   1.000
_cell.length_b   1.000
_cell.length_c   1.000
_cell.angle_alpha   90.00
_cell.angle_beta   90.00
_cell.angle_gamma   90.00
#
_symmetry.space_group_name_H-M   'P 1'
#
loop_
_entity.id
_entity.type
_entity.pdbx_description
1 polymer ?
#
loop_
_entity_poly.entity_id
_entity_poly.type
_entity_poly.pdbx_seq_one_letter_code
_entity_poly.pdbx_strand_id
1 'polypeptide(L)' 'PPGETCPKCDSNFVYWCSVNIDGIWARQDASCGNCDAEWTDFYKWDNRVYIEREEG' A
#
# COMPACT_ATOMS: atom_id res chain seq x y z
N PRO A 1 1.07 -10.64 -1.56
CA PRO A 1 1.05 -9.25 -2.09
C PRO A 1 2.09 -8.41 -1.37
N PRO A 2 2.85 -7.54 -2.05
CA PRO A 2 3.73 -6.59 -1.37
C PRO A 2 2.86 -5.72 -0.44
N GLY A 3 3.13 -5.78 0.87
CA GLY A 3 2.37 -5.05 1.89
C GLY A 3 1.83 -5.89 3.06
N GLU A 4 1.94 -7.23 3.05
CA GLU A 4 1.44 -8.10 4.15
C GLU A 4 2.42 -8.26 5.33
N THR A 5 3.64 -7.75 5.21
CA THR A 5 4.73 -7.94 6.18
C THR A 5 5.18 -6.62 6.81
N CYS A 6 5.50 -6.66 8.10
CA CYS A 6 6.10 -5.55 8.81
C CYS A 6 7.47 -5.20 8.22
N PRO A 7 7.73 -3.94 7.82
CA PRO A 7 8.99 -3.55 7.19
C PRO A 7 10.20 -3.53 8.15
N LYS A 8 9.97 -3.70 9.46
CA LYS A 8 11.03 -3.67 10.49
C LYS A 8 11.50 -5.07 10.89
N CYS A 9 10.60 -6.04 10.95
CA CYS A 9 10.90 -7.38 11.47
C CYS A 9 10.42 -8.52 10.56
N ASP A 10 9.93 -8.19 9.36
CA ASP A 10 9.38 -9.11 8.36
C ASP A 10 8.23 -10.00 8.87
N SER A 11 7.63 -9.65 10.01
CA SER A 11 6.50 -10.38 10.57
C SER A 11 5.24 -10.19 9.73
N ASN A 12 4.48 -11.26 9.52
CA ASN A 12 3.14 -11.22 8.91
C ASN A 12 2.04 -10.81 9.90
N PHE A 13 2.36 -10.62 11.18
CA PHE A 13 1.39 -10.21 12.19
C PHE A 13 1.22 -8.69 12.20
N VAL A 14 0.36 -8.22 11.31
CA VAL A 14 0.12 -6.81 11.04
C VAL A 14 -1.37 -6.48 11.20
N TYR A 15 -1.65 -5.34 11.82
CA TYR A 15 -2.98 -4.75 11.93
C TYR A 15 -3.07 -3.55 11.01
N TRP A 16 -4.08 -3.52 10.14
CA TRP A 16 -4.37 -2.37 9.29
C TRP A 16 -5.63 -1.66 9.74
N CYS A 17 -5.58 -0.33 9.75
CA CYS A 17 -6.72 0.53 9.98
C CYS A 17 -7.53 0.73 8.68
N SER A 18 -8.66 1.44 8.81
CA SER A 18 -9.47 1.86 7.66
C SER A 18 -8.65 2.65 6.64
N VAL A 19 -8.86 2.35 5.36
CA VAL A 19 -8.26 3.10 4.26
C VAL A 19 -8.96 4.45 4.13
N ASN A 20 -8.19 5.54 4.12
CA ASN A 20 -8.66 6.89 3.80
C ASN A 20 -8.35 7.18 2.33
N ILE A 21 -9.36 7.55 1.55
CA ILE A 21 -9.24 7.78 0.11
C ILE A 21 -9.45 9.26 -0.17
N ASP A 22 -8.50 9.88 -0.86
CA ASP A 22 -8.55 11.27 -1.33
C ASP A 22 -8.18 11.34 -2.82
N GLY A 23 -9.21 11.38 -3.67
CA GLY A 23 -9.05 11.40 -5.12
C GLY A 23 -8.33 10.15 -5.64
N ILE A 24 -7.19 10.35 -6.31
CA ILE A 24 -6.35 9.25 -6.85
C ILE A 24 -5.38 8.67 -5.81
N TRP A 25 -5.37 9.20 -4.59
CA TRP A 25 -4.49 8.75 -3.52
C TRP A 25 -5.30 8.06 -2.44
N ALA A 26 -4.73 7.03 -1.82
CA ALA A 26 -5.26 6.43 -0.61
C ALA A 26 -4.15 6.24 0.41
N ARG A 27 -4.49 6.39 1.69
CA ARG A 27 -3.61 6.23 2.83
C ARG A 27 -4.18 5.18 3.76
N GLN A 28 -3.33 4.30 4.28
CA GLN A 28 -3.71 3.32 5.29
C GLN A 28 -2.66 3.24 6.38
N ASP A 29 -3.06 3.44 7.63
CA ASP A 29 -2.17 3.26 8.77
C ASP A 29 -2.13 1.79 9.18
N ALA A 30 -0.96 1.33 9.62
CA ALA A 30 -0.71 -0.05 10.00
C ALA A 30 0.23 -0.15 11.20
N SER A 31 0.09 -1.23 11.97
CA SER A 31 0.98 -1.54 13.10
C SER A 31 1.33 -3.03 13.14
N CYS A 32 2.52 -3.34 13.63
CA CYS A 32 2.98 -4.72 13.79
C CYS A 32 2.73 -5.20 15.22
N GLY A 33 2.01 -6.32 15.36
CA GLY A 33 1.73 -6.90 16.68
C GLY A 33 2.92 -7.61 17.34
N ASN A 34 4.07 -7.75 16.66
CA ASN A 34 5.26 -8.41 17.21
C ASN A 34 6.34 -7.44 17.69
N CYS A 35 6.53 -6.32 17.00
CA CYS A 35 7.61 -5.38 17.31
C CYS A 35 7.12 -3.94 17.52
N ASP A 36 5.79 -3.77 17.59
CA ASP A 36 5.08 -2.50 17.83
C ASP A 36 5.51 -1.37 16.87
N ALA A 37 5.96 -1.74 15.67
CA ALA A 37 6.29 -0.77 14.64
C ALA A 37 4.99 -0.24 14.04
N GLU A 38 4.91 1.07 13.83
CA GLU A 38 3.80 1.72 13.15
C GLU A 38 4.29 2.34 11.84
N TRP A 39 3.47 2.27 10.80
CA TRP A 39 3.75 2.88 9.51
C TRP A 39 2.46 3.24 8.78
N THR A 40 2.63 3.92 7.64
CA THR A 40 1.54 4.34 6.78
C THR A 40 1.85 3.91 5.35
N ASP A 41 0.96 3.12 4.76
CA ASP A 41 0.97 2.77 3.35
C ASP A 41 0.26 3.85 2.53
N PHE A 42 0.87 4.24 1.41
CA PHE A 42 0.31 5.18 0.45
C PHE A 42 0.11 4.48 -0.89
N TYR A 43 -1.12 4.51 -1.37
CA TYR A 43 -1.52 3.95 -2.66
C TYR A 43 -1.85 5.08 -3.62
N LYS A 44 -1.47 4.91 -4.89
CA LYS A 44 -1.87 5.79 -5.97
C LYS A 44 -2.64 4.99 -7.00
N TRP A 45 -3.88 5.36 -7.24
CA TRP A 45 -4.64 4.86 -8.38
C TRP A 45 -4.11 5.52 -9.65
N ASP A 46 -3.25 4.82 -10.40
CA ASP A 46 -2.81 5.27 -11.72
C ASP A 46 -3.65 4.57 -12.80
N ASN A 47 -4.57 5.31 -13.42
CA ASN A 47 -5.50 4.79 -14.43
C ASN A 47 -4.87 4.68 -15.83
N ARG A 48 -3.54 4.54 -15.93
CA ARG A 48 -2.84 4.50 -17.21
C ARG A 48 -2.98 3.16 -17.88
N VAL A 49 -3.96 3.06 -18.79
CA VAL A 49 -3.95 2.06 -19.86
C VAL A 49 -3.08 2.61 -20.99
N TYR A 50 -1.84 2.15 -21.09
CA TYR A 50 -1.02 2.41 -22.28
C TYR A 50 -1.52 1.50 -23.40
N ILE A 51 -2.22 2.06 -24.39
CA ILE A 51 -2.42 1.40 -25.68
C ILE A 51 -1.41 2.04 -26.63
N GLU A 52 -0.23 1.46 -26.73
CA GLU A 52 0.68 1.78 -27.84
C GLU A 52 0.11 1.14 -29.11
N ARG A 53 -0.26 1.96 -30.09
CA ARG A 53 -0.36 1.51 -31.49
C ARG A 53 0.84 2.05 -32.22
N GLU A 54 1.68 1.15 -32.73
CA GLU A 54 2.58 1.46 -33.83
C GLU A 54 1.75 1.57 -35.11
N GLU A 55 1.80 2.72 -35.77
CA GLU A 55 1.53 2.82 -37.21
C GLU A 55 2.84 3.26 -37.87
N GLY A 56 3.34 2.41 -38.77
CA GLY A 56 4.57 2.62 -39.54
C GLY A 56 4.41 3.51 -40.76
#